data_AF-A0A2P4SEM1-F1
#
_entry.id   AF-A0A2P4SEM1-F1
#
_cell.length_a   1.000
_cell.length_b   1.000
_cell.length_c   1.000
_cell.angle_alpha   90.00
_cell.angle_beta   90.00
_cell.angle_gamma   90.00
#
_symmetry.space_group_name_H-M   'P 1'
#
loop_
_entity.id
_entity.type
_entity.pdbx_description
1 polymer ?
#
loop_
_entity_poly.entity_id
_entity_poly.type
_entity_poly.pdbx_seq_one_letter_code
_entity_poly.pdbx_strand_id
1 'polypeptide(L)'
;MWRGAARGCPLRVLLLAAALCGAAARPAAAPLLCNVSLDSPAEQRWLPVLRHFEPAFLRAAVARVIDETVPKWFHDVIRPIAAKLESFMPQPFAGEIRGLCEALGVSLGDGVLLNFAYESTAFCTSIIAQDDKGNIYHGRNLDYDFVDILSKITIDVQFIKSGQIAYRGTTFLGYVGLWTGQSPHKFTISGDERAYLITYVPVFKILLLMLA
;
A
#
# COMPACT_ATOMS: atom_id res chain seq x y z
N MET A 1 -43.69 -31.70 49.84
CA MET A 1 -42.82 -30.70 50.49
C MET A 1 -41.43 -30.82 49.87
N TRP A 2 -41.10 -29.98 48.88
CA TRP A 2 -39.72 -29.71 48.44
C TRP A 2 -39.75 -28.43 47.59
N ARG A 3 -39.07 -27.39 48.07
CA ARG A 3 -38.83 -26.12 47.37
C ARG A 3 -37.54 -26.27 46.57
N GLY A 4 -37.51 -25.79 45.33
CA GLY A 4 -36.33 -25.79 44.47
C GLY A 4 -36.13 -24.42 43.82
N ALA A 5 -35.16 -23.67 44.31
CA ALA A 5 -34.84 -22.29 43.98
C ALA A 5 -34.44 -22.08 42.51
N ALA A 6 -34.94 -20.98 41.93
CA ALA A 6 -34.40 -20.39 40.72
C ALA A 6 -32.95 -19.93 40.98
N ARG A 7 -32.00 -20.42 40.18
CA ARG A 7 -30.61 -19.95 40.20
C ARG A 7 -30.42 -19.00 39.02
N GLY A 8 -30.32 -17.71 39.33
CA GLY A 8 -29.90 -16.68 38.38
C GLY A 8 -28.44 -16.89 37.98
N CYS A 9 -28.18 -16.83 36.68
CA CYS A 9 -26.84 -16.80 36.11
C CYS A 9 -26.23 -15.39 36.35
N PRO A 10 -25.05 -15.25 36.98
CA PRO A 10 -24.48 -13.94 37.25
C PRO A 10 -23.82 -13.40 35.97
N LEU A 11 -24.58 -12.61 35.21
CA LEU A 11 -24.15 -11.80 34.06
C LEU A 11 -23.14 -10.68 34.44
N ARG A 12 -22.48 -10.76 35.60
CA ARG A 12 -21.61 -9.71 36.17
C ARG A 12 -20.11 -10.01 36.08
N VAL A 13 -19.71 -11.20 35.65
CA VAL A 13 -18.28 -11.55 35.56
C VAL A 13 -17.66 -11.20 34.19
N LEU A 14 -18.47 -10.98 33.15
CA LEU A 14 -17.93 -10.64 31.82
C LEU A 14 -17.57 -9.16 31.61
N LEU A 15 -18.01 -8.25 32.49
CA LEU A 15 -17.77 -6.80 32.34
C LEU A 15 -16.50 -6.30 33.03
N LEU A 16 -15.81 -7.12 33.83
CA LEU A 16 -14.55 -6.74 34.49
C LEU A 16 -13.28 -7.11 33.72
N ALA A 17 -13.37 -7.92 32.65
CA ALA A 17 -12.20 -8.27 31.84
C ALA A 17 -11.83 -7.21 30.79
N ALA A 18 -12.73 -6.27 30.48
CA ALA A 18 -12.49 -5.23 29.48
C ALA A 18 -11.73 -4.00 30.02
N ALA A 19 -11.54 -3.90 31.34
CA ALA A 19 -10.97 -2.71 31.98
C ALA A 19 -9.45 -2.78 32.24
N LEU A 20 -8.78 -3.89 31.88
CA LEU A 20 -7.36 -4.12 32.21
C LEU A 20 -6.40 -4.15 31.01
N CYS A 21 -6.88 -3.92 29.78
CA CYS A 21 -6.00 -3.75 28.61
C CYS A 21 -5.79 -2.28 28.21
N GLY A 22 -5.84 -1.37 29.20
CA GLY A 22 -5.48 0.03 29.04
C GLY A 22 -3.97 0.27 28.99
N ALA A 23 -3.20 -0.57 28.28
CA ALA A 23 -1.94 -0.09 27.75
C ALA A 23 -2.33 0.77 26.54
N ALA A 24 -2.41 2.08 26.73
CA ALA A 24 -2.49 3.01 25.60
C ALA A 24 -1.25 2.73 24.74
N ALA A 25 -1.44 1.95 23.67
CA ALA A 25 -0.44 1.81 22.64
C ALA A 25 -0.06 3.24 22.26
N ARG A 26 1.23 3.57 22.33
CA ARG A 26 1.72 4.83 21.76
C ARG A 26 1.10 4.92 20.36
N PRO A 27 0.44 6.04 20.01
CA PRO A 27 -0.07 6.18 18.66
C PRO A 27 1.06 5.83 17.72
N ALA A 28 0.84 4.86 16.83
CA ALA A 28 1.78 4.63 15.75
C ALA A 28 2.02 5.99 15.09
N ALA A 29 3.29 6.37 14.93
CA ALA A 29 3.61 7.62 14.26
C ALA A 29 2.92 7.59 12.90
N ALA A 30 2.21 8.67 12.56
CA ALA A 30 1.58 8.77 11.25
C ALA A 30 2.66 8.56 10.16
N PRO A 31 2.31 7.93 9.03
CA PRO A 31 3.21 7.82 7.89
C PRO A 31 3.80 9.17 7.50
N LEU A 32 5.03 9.15 6.97
CA LEU A 32 5.63 10.38 6.46
C LEU A 32 4.79 10.92 5.30
N LEU A 33 4.41 12.20 5.39
CA LEU A 33 3.71 12.90 4.31
C LEU A 33 4.71 13.46 3.30
N CYS A 34 4.63 13.00 2.06
CA CYS A 34 5.50 13.39 0.96
C CYS A 34 4.71 14.04 -0.18
N ASN A 35 5.42 14.81 -1.01
CA ASN A 35 4.86 15.42 -2.21
C ASN A 35 5.52 14.83 -3.46
N VAL A 36 4.69 14.52 -4.46
CA VAL A 36 5.13 14.09 -5.79
C VAL A 36 4.54 15.04 -6.83
N SER A 37 5.39 15.70 -7.61
CA SER A 37 4.93 16.60 -8.68
C SER A 37 4.64 15.83 -9.97
N LEU A 38 3.40 15.86 -10.43
CA LEU A 38 2.96 15.31 -11.72
C LEU A 38 3.34 16.22 -12.90
N ASP A 39 3.95 17.38 -12.65
CA ASP A 39 4.57 18.24 -13.67
C ASP A 39 6.02 17.85 -13.97
N SER A 40 6.66 17.10 -13.06
CA SER A 40 7.99 16.55 -13.30
C SER A 40 7.95 15.37 -14.28
N PRO A 41 9.01 15.16 -15.08
CA PRO A 41 9.20 13.93 -15.84
C PRO A 41 9.08 12.71 -14.93
N ALA A 42 8.48 11.62 -15.44
CA ALA A 42 8.15 10.43 -14.65
C ALA A 42 9.36 9.89 -13.87
N GLU A 43 10.52 9.81 -14.52
CA GLU A 43 11.80 9.36 -13.97
C GLU A 43 12.30 10.20 -12.78
N GLN A 44 11.80 11.43 -12.62
CA GLN A 44 12.28 12.37 -11.60
C GLN A 44 11.31 12.54 -10.44
N ARG A 45 10.08 12.03 -10.56
CA ARG A 45 8.96 12.29 -9.62
C ARG A 45 9.26 11.88 -8.18
N TRP A 46 9.92 10.74 -8.02
CA TRP A 46 10.17 10.15 -6.71
C TRP A 46 11.53 10.55 -6.09
N LEU A 47 12.40 11.21 -6.85
CA LEU A 47 13.75 11.57 -6.38
C LEU A 47 13.75 12.46 -5.11
N PRO A 48 12.84 13.44 -4.94
CA PRO A 48 12.77 14.20 -3.70
C PRO A 48 12.40 13.33 -2.50
N VAL A 49 11.53 12.34 -2.69
CA VAL A 49 11.06 11.43 -1.63
C VAL A 49 12.18 10.53 -1.13
N LEU A 50 13.04 10.04 -2.03
CA LEU A 50 14.19 9.19 -1.69
C LEU A 50 15.15 9.84 -0.67
N ARG A 51 15.20 11.18 -0.58
CA ARG A 51 16.09 11.91 0.33
C ARG A 51 15.77 11.69 1.81
N HIS A 52 14.57 11.18 2.12
CA HIS A 52 14.13 10.91 3.48
C HIS A 52 14.53 9.51 3.99
N PHE A 53 15.13 8.68 3.14
CA PHE A 53 15.38 7.27 3.43
C PHE A 53 16.81 6.87 3.11
N GLU A 54 17.36 5.95 3.91
CA GLU A 54 18.69 5.41 3.68
C GLU A 54 18.72 4.50 2.44
N PRO A 55 19.48 4.82 1.37
CA PRO A 55 19.47 4.04 0.15
C PRO A 55 19.90 2.58 0.34
N ALA A 56 20.82 2.33 1.30
CA ALA A 56 21.26 0.98 1.62
C ALA A 56 20.12 0.12 2.22
N PHE A 57 19.28 0.73 3.06
CA PHE A 57 18.10 0.06 3.61
C PHE A 57 17.09 -0.24 2.50
N LEU A 58 16.81 0.72 1.61
CA LEU A 58 15.89 0.50 0.50
C LEU A 58 16.38 -0.62 -0.43
N ARG A 59 17.66 -0.65 -0.80
CA ARG A 59 18.23 -1.74 -1.61
C ARG A 59 18.08 -3.10 -0.93
N ALA A 60 18.36 -3.19 0.36
CA ALA A 60 18.21 -4.43 1.12
C ALA A 60 16.75 -4.89 1.21
N ALA A 61 15.82 -3.94 1.37
CA ALA A 61 14.39 -4.21 1.36
C ALA A 61 13.94 -4.79 0.03
N VAL A 62 14.34 -4.17 -1.10
CA VAL A 62 14.03 -4.67 -2.45
C VAL A 62 14.55 -6.10 -2.64
N ALA A 63 15.82 -6.34 -2.31
CA ALA A 63 16.42 -7.67 -2.46
C ALA A 63 15.67 -8.74 -1.65
N ARG A 64 15.31 -8.44 -0.39
CA ARG A 64 14.60 -9.39 0.48
C ARG A 64 13.18 -9.67 0.00
N VAL A 65 12.40 -8.64 -0.33
CA VAL A 65 11.02 -8.82 -0.83
C VAL A 65 11.02 -9.67 -2.09
N ILE A 66 11.97 -9.43 -3.01
CA ILE A 66 12.03 -10.23 -4.24
C ILE A 66 12.48 -11.67 -3.96
N ASP A 67 13.51 -11.90 -3.14
CA ASP A 67 13.99 -13.26 -2.84
C ASP A 67 12.94 -14.12 -2.14
N GLU A 68 12.17 -13.54 -1.22
CA GLU A 68 11.15 -14.25 -0.44
C GLU A 68 9.81 -14.40 -1.18
N THR A 69 9.42 -13.43 -2.03
CA THR A 69 8.11 -13.46 -2.73
C THR A 69 8.20 -14.04 -4.14
N VAL A 70 9.31 -13.88 -4.85
CA VAL A 70 9.44 -14.25 -6.26
C VAL A 70 10.18 -15.58 -6.41
N PRO A 71 9.53 -16.64 -6.94
CA PRO A 71 10.19 -17.93 -7.16
C PRO A 71 11.43 -17.80 -8.04
N LYS A 72 12.54 -18.46 -7.68
CA LYS A 72 13.85 -18.35 -8.36
C LYS A 72 13.79 -18.55 -9.88
N TRP A 73 12.96 -19.46 -10.36
CA TRP A 73 12.80 -19.71 -11.80
C TRP A 73 12.23 -18.50 -12.57
N PHE A 74 11.50 -17.61 -11.89
CA PHE A 74 10.90 -16.42 -12.47
C PHE A 74 11.90 -15.27 -12.65
N HIS A 75 12.96 -15.22 -11.82
CA HIS A 75 14.05 -14.25 -11.97
C HIS A 75 14.74 -14.36 -13.34
N ASP A 76 14.84 -15.58 -13.87
CA ASP A 76 15.46 -15.87 -15.16
C ASP A 76 14.61 -15.37 -16.35
N VAL A 77 13.29 -15.38 -16.19
CA VAL A 77 12.31 -14.98 -17.22
C VAL A 77 12.26 -13.45 -17.39
N ILE A 78 12.61 -12.71 -16.33
CA ILE A 78 12.41 -11.26 -16.22
C ILE A 78 13.66 -10.47 -16.69
N ARG A 79 14.84 -11.11 -16.81
CA ARG A 79 16.07 -10.47 -17.33
C ARG A 79 15.89 -9.69 -18.67
N PRO A 80 15.12 -10.14 -19.68
CA PRO A 80 14.91 -9.38 -20.91
C PRO A 80 13.88 -8.23 -20.81
N ILE A 81 13.34 -7.91 -19.62
CA ILE A 81 12.28 -6.88 -19.46
C ILE A 81 12.73 -5.48 -19.85
N ALA A 82 14.00 -5.13 -19.69
CA ALA A 82 14.46 -3.78 -20.01
C ALA A 82 14.07 -3.34 -21.45
N ALA A 83 14.05 -4.28 -22.40
CA ALA A 83 13.67 -4.02 -23.79
C ALA A 83 12.14 -3.98 -24.04
N LYS A 84 11.32 -4.45 -23.10
CA LYS A 84 9.86 -4.58 -23.23
C LYS A 84 9.07 -3.94 -22.09
N LEU A 85 9.71 -3.15 -21.24
CA LEU A 85 9.11 -2.57 -20.04
C LEU A 85 7.76 -1.90 -20.34
N GLU A 86 7.70 -1.07 -21.39
CA GLU A 86 6.50 -0.33 -21.75
C GLU A 86 5.33 -1.21 -22.20
N SER A 87 5.60 -2.44 -22.65
CA SER A 87 4.54 -3.41 -22.97
C SER A 87 3.90 -4.03 -21.73
N PHE A 88 4.59 -4.03 -20.60
CA PHE A 88 4.08 -4.52 -19.32
C PHE A 88 3.59 -3.39 -18.41
N MET A 89 4.20 -2.22 -18.53
CA MET A 89 4.05 -1.09 -17.63
C MET A 89 3.89 0.19 -18.48
N PRO A 90 2.68 0.70 -18.70
CA PRO A 90 2.50 1.90 -19.48
C PRO A 90 3.13 3.11 -18.78
N GLN A 91 3.40 4.18 -19.53
CA GLN A 91 3.72 5.48 -18.92
C GLN A 91 2.49 5.98 -18.11
N PRO A 92 2.70 6.66 -16.97
CA PRO A 92 3.99 7.12 -16.42
C PRO A 92 4.77 6.08 -15.59
N PHE A 93 4.20 4.91 -15.31
CA PHE A 93 4.77 3.94 -14.37
C PHE A 93 6.14 3.41 -14.79
N ALA A 94 6.32 3.14 -16.09
CA ALA A 94 7.62 2.71 -16.62
C ALA A 94 8.73 3.73 -16.33
N GLY A 95 8.46 5.02 -16.54
CA GLY A 95 9.41 6.09 -16.24
C GLY A 95 9.68 6.20 -14.74
N GLU A 96 8.64 6.17 -13.91
CA GLU A 96 8.80 6.24 -12.45
C GLU A 96 9.64 5.09 -11.88
N ILE A 97 9.42 3.86 -12.33
CA ILE A 97 10.21 2.69 -11.92
C ILE A 97 11.65 2.83 -12.40
N ARG A 98 11.88 3.24 -13.65
CA ARG A 98 13.22 3.45 -14.18
C ARG A 98 13.99 4.48 -13.35
N GLY A 99 13.37 5.61 -13.03
CA GLY A 99 13.98 6.66 -12.21
C GLY A 99 14.36 6.20 -10.80
N LEU A 100 13.47 5.45 -10.14
CA LEU A 100 13.75 4.82 -8.85
C LEU A 100 14.93 3.84 -8.94
N CYS A 101 14.95 2.99 -9.97
CA CYS A 101 16.01 2.00 -10.16
C CYS A 101 17.37 2.65 -10.39
N GLU A 102 17.44 3.65 -11.26
CA GLU A 102 18.67 4.41 -11.54
C GLU A 102 19.19 5.12 -10.28
N ALA A 103 18.30 5.75 -9.51
CA ALA A 103 18.68 6.47 -8.29
C ALA A 103 19.18 5.54 -7.17
N LEU A 104 18.64 4.34 -7.08
CA LEU A 104 19.01 3.37 -6.04
C LEU A 104 20.14 2.43 -6.45
N GLY A 105 20.46 2.35 -7.75
CA GLY A 105 21.44 1.41 -8.29
C GLY A 105 20.93 -0.04 -8.29
N VAL A 106 19.62 -0.24 -8.47
CA VAL A 106 18.99 -1.57 -8.59
C VAL A 106 18.64 -1.86 -10.04
N SER A 107 18.56 -3.14 -10.41
CA SER A 107 18.25 -3.50 -11.80
C SER A 107 16.80 -3.13 -12.14
N LEU A 108 16.55 -2.77 -13.40
CA LEU A 108 15.19 -2.46 -13.86
C LEU A 108 14.26 -3.69 -13.72
N GLY A 109 14.79 -4.90 -13.91
CA GLY A 109 14.05 -6.14 -13.69
C GLY A 109 13.58 -6.28 -12.25
N ASP A 110 14.46 -6.00 -11.29
CA ASP A 110 14.12 -6.04 -9.86
C ASP A 110 13.05 -5.00 -9.49
N GLY A 111 13.17 -3.78 -10.02
CA GLY A 111 12.13 -2.75 -9.78
C GLY A 111 10.75 -3.14 -10.29
N VAL A 112 10.69 -3.83 -11.44
CA VAL A 112 9.44 -4.37 -11.99
C VAL A 112 8.92 -5.53 -11.14
N LEU A 113 9.79 -6.46 -10.77
CA LEU A 113 9.45 -7.58 -9.90
C LEU A 113 8.90 -7.12 -8.56
N LEU A 114 9.53 -6.10 -7.95
CA LEU A 114 9.06 -5.49 -6.72
C LEU A 114 7.63 -4.95 -6.87
N ASN A 115 7.37 -4.22 -7.96
CA ASN A 115 6.04 -3.67 -8.20
C ASN A 115 4.99 -4.77 -8.40
N PHE A 116 5.33 -5.89 -9.05
CA PHE A 116 4.44 -7.04 -9.16
C PHE A 116 4.30 -7.83 -7.85
N ALA A 117 5.34 -7.90 -7.02
CA ALA A 117 5.26 -8.57 -5.72
C ALA A 117 4.18 -7.94 -4.84
N TYR A 118 4.04 -6.60 -4.89
CA TYR A 118 2.99 -5.85 -4.19
C TYR A 118 1.58 -5.95 -4.81
N GLU A 119 1.40 -6.69 -5.88
CA GLU A 119 0.08 -6.93 -6.52
C GLU A 119 -0.58 -8.22 -6.02
N SER A 120 0.12 -8.96 -5.17
CA SER A 120 -0.28 -10.27 -4.66
C SER A 120 0.10 -10.43 -3.20
N THR A 121 -0.49 -11.38 -2.50
CA THR A 121 -0.23 -11.67 -1.07
C THR A 121 -0.67 -10.59 -0.08
N ALA A 122 -1.44 -9.60 -0.53
CA ALA A 122 -2.09 -8.61 0.31
C ALA A 122 -3.30 -9.22 1.04
N PHE A 123 -3.41 -8.96 2.33
CA PHE A 123 -4.63 -9.17 3.10
C PHE A 123 -5.26 -7.82 3.41
N CYS A 124 -6.57 -7.74 3.21
CA CYS A 124 -7.26 -6.46 3.16
C CYS A 124 -8.61 -6.53 3.86
N THR A 125 -8.95 -5.47 4.60
CA THR A 125 -10.32 -5.21 5.06
C THR A 125 -10.66 -3.77 4.74
N SER A 126 -11.72 -3.57 3.96
CA SER A 126 -12.22 -2.23 3.60
C SER A 126 -13.68 -2.05 4.02
N ILE A 127 -14.00 -0.85 4.53
CA ILE A 127 -15.32 -0.49 5.05
C ILE A 127 -15.74 0.84 4.44
N ILE A 128 -16.94 0.86 3.86
CA ILE A 128 -17.64 2.08 3.45
C ILE A 128 -18.92 2.18 4.28
N ALA A 129 -19.12 3.33 4.93
CA ALA A 129 -20.29 3.62 5.73
C ALA A 129 -20.87 4.99 5.37
N GLN A 130 -22.18 5.14 5.52
CA GLN A 130 -22.88 6.41 5.37
C GLN A 130 -23.59 6.73 6.69
N ASP A 131 -23.45 7.96 7.17
CA ASP A 131 -24.20 8.42 8.35
C ASP A 131 -25.63 8.87 8.00
N ASP A 132 -26.41 9.23 9.03
CA ASP A 132 -27.79 9.71 8.90
C ASP A 132 -27.91 11.08 8.20
N LYS A 133 -26.81 11.82 8.07
CA LYS A 133 -26.71 13.10 7.36
C LYS A 133 -26.27 12.92 5.90
N GLY A 134 -25.97 11.69 5.49
CA GLY A 134 -25.52 11.36 4.14
C GLY A 134 -24.02 11.50 3.92
N ASN A 135 -23.21 11.76 4.96
CA ASN A 135 -21.75 11.80 4.85
C ASN A 135 -21.20 10.39 4.61
N ILE A 136 -20.22 10.29 3.72
CA ILE A 136 -19.54 9.03 3.39
C ILE A 136 -18.22 8.91 4.16
N TYR A 137 -18.04 7.79 4.83
CA TYR A 137 -16.82 7.39 5.52
C TYR A 137 -16.23 6.16 4.85
N HIS A 138 -14.93 6.19 4.59
CA HIS A 138 -14.21 5.08 3.98
C HIS A 138 -12.94 4.84 4.78
N GLY A 139 -12.81 3.63 5.33
CA GLY A 139 -11.63 3.20 6.09
C GLY A 139 -11.18 1.81 5.66
N ARG A 140 -9.92 1.48 5.93
CA ARG A 140 -9.37 0.15 5.62
C ARG A 140 -8.12 -0.21 6.42
N ASN A 141 -7.77 -1.51 6.42
CA ASN A 141 -6.49 -2.07 6.89
C ASN A 141 -5.72 -2.76 5.76
N LEU A 142 -4.43 -2.46 5.58
CA LEU A 142 -3.52 -3.12 4.62
C LEU A 142 -2.57 -4.01 5.39
N ASP A 143 -2.77 -5.31 5.25
CA ASP A 143 -1.99 -6.32 5.92
C ASP A 143 -1.09 -6.99 4.89
N TYR A 144 0.20 -7.05 5.19
CA TYR A 144 1.24 -7.64 4.36
C TYR A 144 2.25 -8.33 5.27
N ASP A 145 2.96 -9.30 4.71
CA ASP A 145 4.21 -9.77 5.30
C ASP A 145 5.27 -8.64 5.27
N PHE A 146 6.45 -8.88 5.86
CA PHE A 146 7.54 -7.88 5.92
C PHE A 146 7.19 -6.61 6.71
N VAL A 147 6.37 -6.70 7.76
CA VAL A 147 6.00 -5.55 8.61
C VAL A 147 7.23 -4.79 9.11
N ASP A 148 8.36 -5.48 9.36
CA ASP A 148 9.62 -4.87 9.79
C ASP A 148 10.28 -3.96 8.74
N ILE A 149 9.91 -4.11 7.47
CA ILE A 149 10.32 -3.29 6.33
C ILE A 149 9.21 -2.32 5.96
N LEU A 150 8.01 -2.82 5.63
CA LEU A 150 6.94 -2.03 5.03
C LEU A 150 6.48 -0.91 5.95
N SER A 151 6.36 -1.16 7.26
CA SER A 151 6.00 -0.11 8.23
C SER A 151 6.96 1.08 8.25
N LYS A 152 8.22 0.89 7.83
CA LYS A 152 9.25 1.94 7.77
C LYS A 152 9.27 2.70 6.45
N ILE A 153 8.64 2.17 5.40
CA ILE A 153 8.59 2.78 4.06
C ILE A 153 7.16 3.13 3.60
N THR A 154 6.16 2.89 4.45
CA THR A 154 4.81 3.40 4.27
C THR A 154 4.81 4.93 4.33
N ILE A 155 4.28 5.55 3.29
CA ILE A 155 4.21 7.00 3.15
C ILE A 155 2.81 7.41 2.68
N ASP A 156 2.37 8.58 3.13
CA ASP A 156 1.25 9.28 2.54
C ASP A 156 1.79 10.25 1.49
N VAL A 157 1.21 10.24 0.29
CA VAL A 157 1.70 11.00 -0.85
C VAL A 157 0.62 11.95 -1.34
N GLN A 158 0.99 13.22 -1.48
CA GLN A 158 0.21 14.23 -2.20
C GLN A 158 0.74 14.33 -3.63
N PHE A 159 -0.07 13.93 -4.60
CA PHE A 159 0.25 14.06 -6.01
C PHE A 159 -0.23 15.43 -6.49
N ILE A 160 0.73 16.28 -6.85
CA ILE A 160 0.51 17.70 -7.15
C ILE A 160 0.58 17.92 -8.65
N LYS A 161 -0.43 18.55 -9.23
CA LYS A 161 -0.45 18.98 -10.64
C LYS A 161 -0.76 20.46 -10.71
N SER A 162 0.06 21.23 -11.42
CA SER A 162 -0.08 22.68 -11.57
C SER A 162 -0.19 23.41 -10.22
N GLY A 163 0.58 22.96 -9.22
CA GLY A 163 0.57 23.52 -7.86
C GLY A 163 -0.63 23.14 -6.98
N GLN A 164 -1.56 22.31 -7.46
CA GLN A 164 -2.73 21.85 -6.71
C GLN A 164 -2.66 20.35 -6.44
N ILE A 165 -3.24 19.89 -5.32
CA ILE A 165 -3.33 18.47 -5.00
C ILE A 165 -4.37 17.84 -5.95
N ALA A 166 -3.90 17.03 -6.90
CA ALA A 166 -4.77 16.27 -7.79
C ALA A 166 -5.41 15.10 -7.03
N TYR A 167 -4.61 14.38 -6.25
CA TYR A 167 -5.07 13.30 -5.38
C TYR A 167 -4.04 12.98 -4.28
N ARG A 168 -4.48 12.18 -3.31
CA ARG A 168 -3.65 11.62 -2.25
C ARG A 168 -3.69 10.10 -2.29
N GLY A 169 -2.65 9.46 -1.78
CA GLY A 169 -2.66 8.01 -1.58
C GLY A 169 -1.65 7.57 -0.54
N THR A 170 -1.85 6.38 0.01
CA THR A 170 -0.91 5.72 0.93
C THR A 170 -0.24 4.59 0.15
N THR A 171 1.09 4.54 0.18
CA THR A 171 1.89 3.56 -0.58
C THR A 171 3.17 3.19 0.15
N PHE A 172 3.90 2.22 -0.40
CA PHE A 172 5.27 1.88 0.01
C PHE A 172 6.26 2.55 -0.95
N LEU A 173 7.32 3.18 -0.44
CA LEU A 173 8.37 3.75 -1.30
C LEU A 173 9.01 2.66 -2.17
N GLY A 174 8.93 2.82 -3.49
CA GLY A 174 9.35 1.83 -4.48
C GLY A 174 8.18 1.21 -5.27
N TYR A 175 6.95 1.31 -4.74
CA TYR A 175 5.72 0.94 -5.44
C TYR A 175 5.09 2.17 -6.10
N VAL A 176 4.88 2.12 -7.41
CA VAL A 176 4.31 3.24 -8.20
C VAL A 176 2.80 3.13 -8.38
N GLY A 177 2.19 2.04 -7.90
CA GLY A 177 0.73 1.89 -7.80
C GLY A 177 0.15 2.50 -6.53
N LEU A 178 -1.19 2.48 -6.42
CA LEU A 178 -1.92 2.88 -5.23
C LEU A 178 -3.03 1.87 -4.92
N TRP A 179 -2.92 1.20 -3.79
CA TRP A 179 -4.00 0.40 -3.22
C TRP A 179 -5.01 1.27 -2.46
N THR A 180 -4.57 2.41 -1.92
CA THR A 180 -5.37 3.32 -1.10
C THR A 180 -5.23 4.74 -1.65
N GLY A 181 -6.35 5.40 -1.92
CA GLY A 181 -6.36 6.72 -2.55
C GLY A 181 -7.58 7.56 -2.25
N GLN A 182 -7.43 8.88 -2.37
CA GLN A 182 -8.50 9.86 -2.26
C GLN A 182 -8.33 10.98 -3.28
N SER A 183 -9.37 11.23 -4.07
CA SER A 183 -9.50 12.44 -4.88
C SER A 183 -10.31 13.48 -4.09
N PRO A 184 -9.75 14.66 -3.76
CA PRO A 184 -10.40 15.66 -2.93
C PRO A 184 -11.79 16.05 -3.47
N HIS A 185 -12.81 16.01 -2.61
CA HIS A 185 -14.19 16.37 -2.93
C HIS A 185 -14.84 15.55 -4.06
N LYS A 186 -14.27 14.38 -4.40
CA LYS A 186 -14.84 13.46 -5.39
C LYS A 186 -15.11 12.09 -4.77
N PHE A 187 -14.08 11.27 -4.61
CA PHE A 187 -14.22 9.88 -4.19
C PHE A 187 -12.97 9.36 -3.46
N THR A 188 -13.12 8.22 -2.79
CA THR A 188 -12.06 7.45 -2.14
C THR A 188 -12.02 6.04 -2.71
N ILE A 189 -10.82 5.46 -2.81
CA ILE A 189 -10.60 4.10 -3.32
C ILE A 189 -9.78 3.31 -2.31
N SER A 190 -10.19 2.08 -2.09
CA SER A 190 -9.39 1.00 -1.55
C SER A 190 -9.50 -0.20 -2.49
N GLY A 191 -8.40 -0.92 -2.69
CA GLY A 191 -8.38 -2.20 -3.40
C GLY A 191 -8.12 -3.33 -2.41
N ASP A 192 -8.91 -4.38 -2.50
CA ASP A 192 -8.73 -5.61 -1.74
C ASP A 192 -8.37 -6.72 -2.72
N GLU A 193 -7.29 -7.45 -2.44
CA GLU A 193 -6.87 -8.57 -3.29
C GLU A 193 -7.96 -9.64 -3.36
N ARG A 194 -8.13 -10.23 -4.54
CA ARG A 194 -9.11 -11.28 -4.81
C ARG A 194 -8.41 -12.45 -5.50
N ALA A 195 -8.00 -13.45 -4.73
CA ALA A 195 -7.32 -14.63 -5.24
C ALA A 195 -8.25 -15.49 -6.12
N TYR A 196 -8.03 -15.49 -7.43
CA TYR A 196 -8.59 -16.47 -8.38
C TYR A 196 -7.51 -17.42 -8.86
N LEU A 197 -7.90 -18.67 -9.14
CA LEU A 197 -7.02 -19.65 -9.79
C LEU A 197 -6.48 -19.16 -11.14
N ILE A 198 -7.17 -18.26 -11.85
CA ILE A 198 -6.74 -17.72 -13.16
C ILE A 198 -7.39 -16.34 -13.40
N THR A 199 -6.74 -15.23 -13.01
CA THR A 199 -6.70 -13.94 -13.76
C THR A 199 -5.90 -12.90 -12.97
N TYR A 200 -4.80 -12.44 -13.56
CA TYR A 200 -4.01 -11.30 -13.07
C TYR A 200 -4.66 -10.02 -13.62
N VAL A 201 -5.26 -9.19 -12.75
CA VAL A 201 -5.69 -7.83 -13.11
C VAL A 201 -4.74 -6.87 -12.41
N PRO A 202 -3.82 -6.19 -13.14
CA PRO A 202 -2.89 -5.27 -12.50
C PRO A 202 -3.63 -4.07 -11.88
N VAL A 203 -3.24 -3.69 -10.67
CA VAL A 203 -3.73 -2.54 -9.88
C VAL A 203 -3.32 -1.19 -10.49
N PHE A 204 -2.53 -1.18 -11.58
CA PHE A 204 -2.36 0.03 -12.42
C PHE A 204 -3.67 0.68 -12.84
N LYS A 205 -4.79 -0.08 -12.86
CA LYS A 205 -6.13 0.47 -13.08
C LYS A 205 -6.62 1.43 -12.00
N ILE A 206 -6.20 1.29 -10.74
CA ILE A 206 -6.64 2.20 -9.65
C ILE A 206 -6.09 3.60 -9.87
N LEU A 207 -4.82 3.77 -10.27
CA LEU A 207 -4.28 5.11 -10.54
C LEU A 207 -4.95 5.76 -11.77
N LEU A 208 -5.31 4.98 -12.79
CA LEU A 208 -6.06 5.49 -13.94
C LEU A 208 -7.43 6.06 -13.52
N LEU A 209 -8.09 5.47 -12.54
CA LEU A 209 -9.34 6.00 -11.99
C LEU A 209 -9.14 7.32 -11.25
N MET A 210 -8.00 7.50 -10.58
CA MET A 210 -7.69 8.73 -9.83
C MET A 210 -7.42 9.95 -10.71
N LEU A 211 -7.06 9.72 -11.98
CA LEU A 211 -6.81 10.77 -12.98
C LEU A 211 -8.06 11.16 -13.78
N ALA A 212 -9.17 10.42 -13.65
CA ALA A 212 -10.47 10.72 -14.27
C ALA A 212 -11.30 11.70 -13.41
#